data_AF-A0A4R6LJQ3-F1
#
_entry.id   AF-A0A4R6LJQ3-F1
#
_cell.length_a   1.000
_cell.length_b   1.000
_cell.length_c   1.000
_cell.angle_alpha   90.00
_cell.angle_beta   90.00
_cell.angle_gamma   90.00
#
_symmetry.space_group_name_H-M   'P 1'
#
loop_
_entity.id
_entity.type
_entity.pdbx_description
1 polymer ?
#
loop_
_entity_poly.entity_id
_entity_poly.type
_entity_poly.pdbx_seq_one_letter_code
_entity_poly.pdbx_strand_id
1 'polypeptide(L)'
;MEEFGRILVSETAMNSENLQDVIHSNISVINLMREEGVDDEFIHEDALMSYYLDYYWSQYTEGNFAQFVHKSGWNKELNELIEEGLALIGAEKHVELFQQQSKKVKLMSSVKLNKFLSGKLEGVNPTRDLLNNDTFYEIEENLITLNANFLKNHPDFEVLSVDDMFATLEEYVGHEIKRA
;
A
#
# COMPACT_ATOMS: atom_id res chain seq x y z
N MET A 1 -21.62 -10.85 1.66
CA MET A 1 -20.41 -11.65 1.88
C MET A 1 -19.89 -11.28 3.26
N GLU A 2 -19.31 -12.20 4.02
CA GLU A 2 -18.63 -11.84 5.27
C GLU A 2 -17.18 -11.48 4.94
N GLU A 3 -16.52 -10.66 5.76
CA GLU A 3 -15.11 -10.30 5.56
C GLU A 3 -14.22 -11.56 5.53
N PHE A 4 -13.26 -11.57 4.62
CA PHE A 4 -12.18 -12.54 4.56
C PHE A 4 -11.19 -12.24 5.69
N GLY A 5 -11.52 -12.70 6.90
CA GLY A 5 -10.75 -12.46 8.14
C GLY A 5 -9.41 -13.18 8.23
N ARG A 6 -8.68 -13.33 7.12
CA ARG A 6 -7.36 -13.98 7.05
C ARG A 6 -6.40 -13.14 6.22
N ILE A 7 -5.16 -13.01 6.68
CA ILE A 7 -4.06 -12.42 5.93
C ILE A 7 -3.18 -13.55 5.40
N LEU A 8 -3.23 -13.81 4.09
CA LEU A 8 -2.54 -14.95 3.50
C LEU A 8 -1.20 -14.56 2.87
N VAL A 9 -0.17 -15.35 3.18
CA VAL A 9 1.15 -15.30 2.52
C VAL A 9 1.58 -16.71 2.12
N SER A 10 2.22 -16.84 0.97
CA SER A 10 2.71 -18.14 0.50
C SER A 10 3.91 -18.63 1.31
N GLU A 11 4.05 -19.94 1.47
CA GLU A 11 5.25 -20.58 2.04
C GLU A 11 6.53 -20.13 1.32
N THR A 12 6.48 -19.97 -0.01
CA THR A 12 7.63 -19.52 -0.80
C THR A 12 8.08 -18.12 -0.39
N ALA A 13 7.14 -17.18 -0.25
CA ALA A 13 7.44 -15.82 0.20
C ALA A 13 7.95 -15.78 1.64
N MET A 14 7.39 -16.62 2.52
CA MET A 14 7.84 -16.70 3.92
C MET A 14 9.26 -17.24 4.08
N ASN A 15 9.68 -18.13 3.18
CA ASN A 15 11.02 -18.70 3.15
C ASN A 15 12.02 -17.83 2.37
N SER A 16 11.58 -16.72 1.77
CA SER A 16 12.47 -15.79 1.07
C SER A 16 13.33 -14.99 2.05
N GLU A 17 14.57 -14.71 1.64
CA GLU A 17 15.45 -13.77 2.35
C GLU A 17 15.01 -12.30 2.13
N ASN A 18 14.17 -12.03 1.12
CA ASN A 18 13.66 -10.70 0.84
C ASN A 18 12.30 -10.47 1.53
N LEU A 19 12.26 -9.57 2.52
CA LEU A 19 11.03 -9.23 3.23
C LEU A 19 9.95 -8.63 2.33
N GLN A 20 10.32 -8.04 1.20
CA GLN A 20 9.35 -7.51 0.24
C GLN A 20 8.50 -8.62 -0.38
N ASP A 21 9.00 -9.85 -0.48
CA ASP A 21 8.25 -10.97 -1.05
C ASP A 21 7.03 -11.35 -0.19
N VAL A 22 7.11 -11.15 1.13
CA VAL A 22 5.98 -11.32 2.07
C VAL A 22 4.87 -10.33 1.75
N ILE A 23 5.23 -9.06 1.56
CA ILE A 23 4.29 -7.98 1.21
C ILE A 23 3.68 -8.25 -0.16
N HIS A 24 4.50 -8.56 -1.16
CA HIS A 24 4.03 -8.87 -2.51
C HIS A 24 3.13 -10.11 -2.56
N SER A 25 3.37 -11.11 -1.71
CA SER A 25 2.48 -12.26 -1.61
C SER A 25 1.11 -11.85 -1.06
N ASN A 26 1.05 -11.01 -0.03
CA ASN A 26 -0.22 -10.45 0.47
C ASN A 26 -0.93 -9.62 -0.62
N ILE A 27 -0.19 -8.77 -1.35
CA ILE A 27 -0.71 -7.99 -2.48
C ILE A 27 -1.30 -8.89 -3.56
N SER A 28 -0.64 -10.03 -3.87
CA SER A 28 -1.12 -10.96 -4.88
C SER A 28 -2.46 -11.58 -4.50
N VAL A 29 -2.67 -11.89 -3.21
CA VAL A 29 -3.95 -12.38 -2.70
C VAL A 29 -5.04 -11.32 -2.84
N ILE A 30 -4.77 -10.08 -2.41
CA ILE A 30 -5.71 -8.96 -2.50
C ILE A 30 -6.10 -8.70 -3.96
N ASN A 31 -5.13 -8.68 -4.87
CA ASN A 31 -5.39 -8.48 -6.29
C ASN A 31 -6.24 -9.61 -6.86
N LEU A 32 -5.95 -10.87 -6.50
CA LEU A 32 -6.76 -12.00 -6.93
C LEU A 32 -8.20 -11.89 -6.42
N MET A 33 -8.40 -11.54 -5.15
CA MET A 33 -9.74 -11.33 -4.58
C MET A 33 -10.51 -10.23 -5.35
N ARG A 34 -9.84 -9.12 -5.67
CA ARG A 34 -10.43 -8.04 -6.49
C ARG A 34 -10.75 -8.48 -7.92
N GLU A 35 -9.88 -9.27 -8.54
CA GLU A 35 -10.11 -9.85 -9.87
C GLU A 35 -11.33 -10.77 -9.88
N GLU A 36 -11.57 -11.48 -8.79
CA GLU A 36 -12.76 -12.31 -8.56
C GLU A 36 -13.99 -11.52 -8.10
N GLY A 37 -13.90 -10.18 -8.04
CA GLY A 37 -15.02 -9.29 -7.74
C GLY A 37 -15.32 -9.12 -6.25
N VAL A 38 -14.38 -9.46 -5.37
CA VAL A 38 -14.49 -9.15 -3.94
C VAL A 38 -14.20 -7.67 -3.72
N ASP A 39 -15.17 -6.96 -3.15
CA ASP A 39 -15.00 -5.56 -2.76
C ASP A 39 -14.05 -5.44 -1.55
N ASP A 40 -13.31 -4.32 -1.49
CA ASP A 40 -12.34 -4.04 -0.41
C ASP A 40 -12.94 -4.15 1.00
N GLU A 41 -14.24 -3.86 1.18
CA GLU A 41 -14.93 -4.01 2.48
C GLU A 41 -15.01 -5.45 2.99
N PHE A 42 -14.78 -6.42 2.11
CA PHE A 42 -14.76 -7.85 2.43
C PHE A 42 -13.34 -8.42 2.48
N ILE A 43 -12.31 -7.59 2.33
CA ILE A 43 -10.91 -8.00 2.48
C ILE A 43 -10.41 -7.52 3.85
N HIS A 44 -9.59 -8.33 4.52
CA HIS A 44 -9.02 -7.97 5.82
C HIS A 44 -8.40 -6.56 5.83
N GLU A 45 -8.83 -5.71 6.76
CA GLU A 45 -8.43 -4.29 6.81
C GLU A 45 -6.91 -4.10 6.88
N ASP A 46 -6.24 -4.86 7.75
CA ASP A 46 -4.78 -4.80 7.90
C ASP A 46 -3.98 -5.39 6.71
N ALA A 47 -4.59 -6.30 5.95
CA ALA A 47 -4.01 -6.75 4.68
C ALA A 47 -4.03 -5.61 3.65
N LEU A 48 -5.16 -4.91 3.53
CA LEU A 48 -5.30 -3.73 2.67
C LEU A 48 -4.38 -2.59 3.14
N MET A 49 -4.24 -2.38 4.44
CA MET A 49 -3.32 -1.37 4.98
C MET A 49 -1.87 -1.67 4.53
N SER A 50 -1.42 -2.91 4.64
CA SER A 50 -0.10 -3.31 4.15
C SER A 50 0.07 -3.10 2.64
N TYR A 51 -0.96 -3.43 1.84
CA TYR A 51 -1.01 -3.16 0.40
C TYR A 51 -0.83 -1.66 0.09
N TYR A 52 -1.55 -0.79 0.79
CA TYR A 52 -1.50 0.64 0.53
C TYR A 52 -0.19 1.27 1.01
N LEU A 53 0.41 0.77 2.09
CA LEU A 53 1.74 1.19 2.53
C LEU A 53 2.82 0.85 1.50
N ASP A 54 2.74 -0.32 0.87
CA ASP A 54 3.61 -0.67 -0.26
C ASP A 54 3.39 0.25 -1.47
N TYR A 55 2.12 0.54 -1.81
CA TYR A 55 1.80 1.51 -2.84
C TYR A 55 2.44 2.88 -2.56
N TYR A 56 2.29 3.39 -1.33
CA TYR A 56 2.92 4.66 -0.92
C TYR A 56 4.44 4.62 -1.07
N TRP A 57 5.09 3.58 -0.54
CA TRP A 57 6.54 3.40 -0.63
C TRP A 57 7.01 3.33 -2.10
N SER A 58 6.32 2.55 -2.93
CA SER A 58 6.63 2.39 -4.36
C SER A 58 6.49 3.72 -5.11
N GLN A 59 5.41 4.47 -4.89
CA GLN A 59 5.25 5.78 -5.54
C GLN A 59 6.33 6.78 -5.08
N TYR A 60 6.72 6.75 -3.82
CA TYR A 60 7.76 7.64 -3.29
C TYR A 60 9.13 7.29 -3.86
N THR A 61 9.48 6.01 -3.95
CA THR A 61 10.79 5.58 -4.46
C THR A 61 10.93 5.75 -5.97
N GLU A 62 9.84 5.64 -6.73
CA GLU A 62 9.85 5.82 -8.19
C GLU A 62 9.85 7.29 -8.63
N GLY A 63 9.15 8.17 -7.92
CA GLY A 63 9.03 9.57 -8.34
C GLY A 63 8.67 10.55 -7.23
N ASN A 64 9.04 10.18 -5.99
CA ASN A 64 8.95 11.03 -4.80
C ASN A 64 7.49 11.37 -4.44
N PHE A 65 7.28 12.23 -3.45
CA PHE A 65 5.97 12.57 -2.94
C PHE A 65 5.02 13.12 -4.02
N ALA A 66 5.55 13.86 -5.02
CA ALA A 66 4.72 14.34 -6.11
C ALA A 66 4.08 13.22 -6.94
N GLN A 67 4.79 12.09 -7.15
CA GLN A 67 4.21 10.94 -7.84
C GLN A 67 3.09 10.31 -7.02
N PHE A 68 3.29 10.13 -5.72
CA PHE A 68 2.21 9.65 -4.82
C PHE A 68 0.98 10.56 -4.90
N VAL A 69 1.15 11.87 -4.74
CA VAL A 69 0.04 12.85 -4.80
C VAL A 69 -0.70 12.78 -6.14
N HIS A 70 0.04 12.67 -7.24
CA HIS A 70 -0.52 12.61 -8.59
C HIS A 70 -1.27 11.30 -8.85
N LYS A 71 -0.64 10.16 -8.59
CA LYS A 71 -1.17 8.82 -8.90
C LYS A 71 -2.33 8.41 -8.00
N SER A 72 -2.33 8.87 -6.75
CA SER A 72 -3.46 8.68 -5.81
C SER A 72 -4.65 9.59 -6.08
N GLY A 73 -4.48 10.62 -6.93
CA GLY A 73 -5.47 11.69 -7.08
C GLY A 73 -5.64 12.53 -5.81
N TRP A 74 -4.69 12.45 -4.86
CA TRP A 74 -4.81 13.03 -3.52
C TRP A 74 -6.10 12.59 -2.80
N ASN A 75 -6.48 11.31 -2.96
CA ASN A 75 -7.66 10.73 -2.33
C ASN A 75 -7.56 10.83 -0.79
N LYS A 76 -8.63 11.37 -0.18
CA LYS A 76 -8.65 11.65 1.26
C LYS A 76 -8.58 10.38 2.11
N GLU A 77 -9.39 9.38 1.78
CA GLU A 77 -9.48 8.11 2.53
C GLU A 77 -8.15 7.36 2.47
N LEU A 78 -7.54 7.28 1.27
CA LEU A 78 -6.21 6.69 1.12
C LEU A 78 -5.17 7.46 1.95
N ASN A 79 -5.18 8.79 1.93
CA ASN A 79 -4.23 9.57 2.72
C ASN A 79 -4.39 9.36 4.23
N GLU A 80 -5.63 9.23 4.72
CA GLU A 80 -5.91 8.92 6.13
C GLU A 80 -5.39 7.51 6.47
N LEU A 81 -5.66 6.53 5.61
CA LEU A 81 -5.17 5.15 5.77
C LEU A 81 -3.63 5.06 5.75
N ILE A 82 -2.94 5.82 4.89
CA ILE A 82 -1.48 5.87 4.88
C ILE A 82 -0.95 6.45 6.20
N GLU A 83 -1.53 7.55 6.69
CA GLU A 83 -1.09 8.17 7.94
C GLU A 83 -1.29 7.24 9.14
N GLU A 84 -2.46 6.60 9.23
CA GLU A 84 -2.79 5.62 10.26
C GLU A 84 -1.90 4.38 10.17
N GLY A 85 -1.70 3.84 8.98
CA GLY A 85 -0.87 2.66 8.75
C GLY A 85 0.60 2.90 9.08
N LEU A 86 1.15 4.07 8.71
CA LEU A 86 2.51 4.44 9.10
C LEU A 86 2.67 4.52 10.62
N ALA A 87 1.66 5.06 11.32
CA ALA A 87 1.66 5.10 12.78
C ALA A 87 1.55 3.70 13.39
N LEU A 88 0.68 2.84 12.84
CA LEU A 88 0.43 1.49 13.33
C LEU A 88 1.69 0.61 13.26
N ILE A 89 2.47 0.72 12.18
CA ILE A 89 3.72 -0.03 12.03
C ILE A 89 4.91 0.60 12.76
N GLY A 90 4.71 1.72 13.47
CA GLY A 90 5.74 2.43 14.23
C GLY A 90 6.74 3.24 13.38
N ALA A 91 6.35 3.68 12.18
CA ALA A 91 7.18 4.49 11.28
C ALA A 91 7.07 5.99 11.61
N GLU A 92 7.47 6.39 12.81
CA GLU A 92 7.25 7.74 13.35
C GLU A 92 7.84 8.86 12.47
N LYS A 93 9.05 8.66 11.92
CA LYS A 93 9.67 9.66 11.03
C LYS A 93 8.97 9.75 9.69
N HIS A 94 8.46 8.63 9.17
CA HIS A 94 7.62 8.66 7.97
C HIS A 94 6.27 9.32 8.22
N VAL A 95 5.65 9.13 9.39
CA VAL A 95 4.43 9.87 9.79
C VAL A 95 4.69 11.37 9.81
N GLU A 96 5.78 11.81 10.46
CA GLU A 96 6.15 13.22 10.53
C GLU A 96 6.35 13.80 9.12
N LEU A 97 7.10 13.10 8.26
CA LEU A 97 7.33 13.53 6.88
C LEU A 97 6.01 13.59 6.09
N PHE A 98 5.15 12.57 6.20
CA PHE A 98 3.86 12.52 5.50
C PHE A 98 2.97 13.69 5.91
N GLN A 99 2.89 14.00 7.21
CA GLN A 99 2.13 15.14 7.72
C GLN A 99 2.69 16.48 7.22
N GLN A 100 4.01 16.66 7.25
CA GLN A 100 4.67 17.87 6.74
C GLN A 100 4.41 18.08 5.25
N GLN A 101 4.53 17.02 4.46
CA GLN A 101 4.32 17.04 3.01
C GLN A 101 2.83 17.23 2.66
N SER A 102 1.93 16.58 3.39
CA SER A 102 0.48 16.75 3.27
C SER A 102 0.04 18.19 3.52
N LYS A 103 0.66 18.91 4.47
CA LYS A 103 0.39 20.33 4.71
C LYS A 103 0.67 21.17 3.45
N LYS A 104 1.74 20.87 2.69
CA LYS A 104 2.05 21.60 1.46
C LYS A 104 0.94 21.46 0.42
N VAL A 105 0.38 20.25 0.27
CA VAL A 105 -0.74 19.98 -0.66
C VAL A 105 -2.02 20.66 -0.18
N LYS A 106 -2.34 20.52 1.11
CA LYS A 106 -3.54 21.13 1.75
C LYS A 106 -3.55 22.67 1.66
N LEU A 107 -2.37 23.32 1.61
CA LEU A 107 -2.24 24.77 1.43
C LEU A 107 -2.33 25.23 -0.04
N MET A 108 -2.35 24.31 -1.02
CA MET A 108 -2.54 24.68 -2.42
C MET A 108 -4.00 25.05 -2.69
N SER A 109 -4.22 25.99 -3.61
CA SER A 109 -5.57 26.23 -4.11
C SER A 109 -6.09 25.00 -4.86
N SER A 110 -7.39 24.75 -4.79
CA SER A 110 -8.06 23.68 -5.54
C SER A 110 -7.76 23.75 -7.04
N VAL A 111 -7.70 24.97 -7.61
CA VAL A 111 -7.32 25.19 -9.01
C VAL A 111 -5.91 24.69 -9.32
N LYS A 112 -4.94 24.99 -8.45
CA LYS A 112 -3.55 24.55 -8.64
C LYS A 112 -3.43 23.03 -8.50
N LEU A 113 -4.09 22.45 -7.49
CA LEU A 113 -4.09 21.01 -7.26
C LEU A 113 -4.75 20.26 -8.42
N ASN A 114 -5.94 20.66 -8.85
CA ASN A 114 -6.64 20.01 -9.96
C ASN A 114 -5.85 20.08 -11.27
N LYS A 115 -5.18 21.21 -11.54
CA LYS A 115 -4.29 21.34 -12.70
C LYS A 115 -3.09 20.39 -12.61
N PHE A 116 -2.56 20.19 -11.41
CA PHE A 116 -1.46 19.23 -11.19
C PHE A 116 -1.94 17.79 -11.41
N LEU A 117 -3.05 17.39 -10.79
CA LEU A 117 -3.60 16.03 -10.87
C LEU A 117 -4.02 15.63 -12.29
N SER A 118 -4.59 16.55 -13.06
CA SER A 118 -4.98 16.32 -14.47
C SER A 118 -3.84 16.49 -15.48
N GLY A 119 -2.69 16.99 -15.03
CA GLY A 119 -1.53 17.26 -15.87
C GLY A 119 -0.57 16.08 -15.98
N LYS A 120 0.50 16.27 -16.77
CA LYS A 120 1.63 15.34 -16.85
C LYS A 120 2.66 15.64 -15.74
N LEU A 121 3.30 14.60 -15.22
CA LEU A 121 4.38 14.75 -14.25
C LEU A 121 5.70 15.14 -14.91
N GLU A 122 5.92 14.74 -16.16
CA GLU A 122 7.15 14.94 -16.91
C GLU A 122 7.30 16.39 -17.39
N GLY A 123 8.55 16.79 -17.66
CA GLY A 123 8.88 18.13 -18.14
C GLY A 123 8.90 19.18 -17.02
N VAL A 124 8.65 20.45 -17.39
CA VAL A 124 8.64 21.57 -16.46
C VAL A 124 7.37 21.51 -15.61
N ASN A 125 7.51 21.21 -14.31
CA ASN A 125 6.39 21.09 -13.40
C ASN A 125 6.71 21.71 -12.02
N PRO A 126 6.41 23.01 -11.83
CA PRO A 126 6.72 23.70 -10.57
C PRO A 126 5.99 23.14 -9.34
N THR A 127 4.86 22.45 -9.52
CA THR A 127 4.15 21.81 -8.39
C THR A 127 4.87 20.53 -7.97
N ARG A 128 5.31 19.70 -8.93
CA ARG A 128 6.16 18.53 -8.65
C ARG A 128 7.42 18.97 -7.92
N ASP A 129 8.12 19.98 -8.45
CA ASP A 129 9.39 20.45 -7.90
C ASP A 129 9.24 21.02 -6.48
N LEU A 130 8.09 21.59 -6.15
CA LEU A 130 7.76 22.06 -4.79
C LEU A 130 7.46 20.92 -3.82
N LEU A 131 6.85 19.83 -4.31
CA LEU A 131 6.45 18.69 -3.49
C LEU A 131 7.62 17.74 -3.23
N ASN A 132 8.54 17.59 -4.17
CA ASN A 132 9.67 16.70 -4.04
C ASN A 132 10.70 17.24 -3.04
N ASN A 133 11.23 16.34 -2.21
CA ASN A 133 12.41 16.58 -1.40
C ASN A 133 13.11 15.25 -1.09
N ASP A 134 14.34 15.32 -0.59
CA ASP A 134 15.17 14.14 -0.38
C ASP A 134 15.03 13.52 1.03
N THR A 135 14.28 14.15 1.94
CA THR A 135 14.15 13.73 3.35
C THR A 135 13.67 12.30 3.50
N PHE A 136 12.82 11.80 2.60
CA PHE A 136 12.40 10.39 2.62
C PHE A 136 13.57 9.41 2.52
N TYR A 137 14.57 9.74 1.70
CA TYR A 137 15.76 8.90 1.49
C TYR A 137 16.79 9.05 2.61
N GLU A 138 16.61 10.03 3.50
CA GLU A 138 17.46 10.26 4.67
C GLU A 138 16.92 9.57 5.93
N ILE A 139 15.66 9.11 5.91
CA ILE A 139 15.05 8.42 7.05
C ILE A 139 15.60 6.98 7.14
N GLU A 140 16.10 6.62 8.32
CA GLU A 140 16.65 5.28 8.60
C GLU A 140 15.57 4.19 8.77
N GLU A 141 14.33 4.58 9.09
CA GLU A 141 13.19 3.65 9.20
C GLU A 141 12.93 2.96 7.86
N ASN A 142 13.08 1.64 7.85
CA ASN A 142 12.85 0.83 6.66
C ASN A 142 11.38 0.38 6.59
N LEU A 143 10.58 1.05 5.75
CA LEU A 143 9.15 0.77 5.60
C LEU A 143 8.85 -0.67 5.16
N ILE A 144 9.69 -1.26 4.29
CA ILE A 144 9.52 -2.67 3.89
C ILE A 144 9.66 -3.57 5.11
N THR A 145 10.68 -3.33 5.93
CA THR A 145 10.92 -4.14 7.14
C THR A 145 9.79 -3.99 8.14
N LEU A 146 9.36 -2.75 8.40
CA LEU A 146 8.26 -2.47 9.33
C LEU A 146 6.94 -3.10 8.87
N ASN A 147 6.59 -2.94 7.58
CA ASN A 147 5.37 -3.49 7.00
C ASN A 147 5.38 -5.03 6.98
N ALA A 148 6.47 -5.66 6.53
CA ALA A 148 6.58 -7.12 6.55
C ALA A 148 6.52 -7.71 7.96
N ASN A 149 7.15 -7.05 8.94
CA ASN A 149 7.08 -7.48 10.33
C ASN A 149 5.69 -7.28 10.94
N PHE A 150 4.97 -6.23 10.54
CA PHE A 150 3.59 -6.03 10.93
C PHE A 150 2.72 -7.22 10.49
N LEU A 151 2.78 -7.60 9.21
CA LEU A 151 2.07 -8.77 8.69
C LEU A 151 2.44 -10.04 9.46
N LYS A 152 3.75 -10.33 9.57
CA LYS A 152 4.25 -11.57 10.20
C LYS A 152 3.85 -11.75 11.66
N ASN A 153 3.57 -10.67 12.38
CA ASN A 153 3.18 -10.70 13.78
C ASN A 153 1.67 -10.52 13.98
N HIS A 154 0.89 -10.40 12.90
CA HIS A 154 -0.55 -10.22 12.97
C HIS A 154 -1.23 -11.52 13.44
N PRO A 155 -2.24 -11.46 14.34
CA PRO A 155 -2.92 -12.66 14.85
C PRO A 155 -3.62 -13.48 13.76
N ASP A 156 -4.15 -12.82 12.74
CA ASP A 156 -4.84 -13.45 11.60
C ASP A 156 -3.91 -13.75 10.42
N PHE A 157 -2.59 -13.70 10.64
CA PHE A 157 -1.59 -14.06 9.65
C PHE A 157 -1.49 -15.56 9.46
N GLU A 158 -1.55 -16.00 8.20
CA GLU A 158 -1.46 -17.41 7.87
C GLU A 158 -0.54 -17.67 6.67
N VAL A 159 0.24 -18.73 6.80
CA VAL A 159 1.17 -19.20 5.78
C VAL A 159 0.63 -20.45 5.15
N LEU A 160 0.43 -20.42 3.84
CA LEU A 160 -0.16 -21.53 3.09
C LEU A 160 0.68 -21.90 1.86
N SER A 161 0.58 -23.15 1.41
CA SER A 161 1.04 -23.52 0.08
C SER A 161 0.21 -22.81 -0.98
N VAL A 162 0.74 -22.64 -2.20
CA VAL A 162 -0.02 -21.97 -3.28
C VAL A 162 -1.34 -22.71 -3.56
N ASP A 163 -1.34 -24.04 -3.55
CA ASP A 163 -2.55 -24.84 -3.76
C ASP A 163 -3.60 -24.61 -2.66
N ASP A 164 -3.18 -24.53 -1.40
CA ASP A 164 -4.09 -24.29 -0.27
C ASP A 164 -4.61 -22.85 -0.23
N MET A 165 -3.82 -21.88 -0.72
CA MET A 165 -4.28 -20.50 -0.92
C MET A 165 -5.41 -20.45 -1.95
N PHE A 166 -5.24 -21.10 -3.11
CA PHE A 166 -6.30 -21.18 -4.11
C PHE A 166 -7.53 -21.87 -3.53
N ALA A 167 -7.39 -23.04 -2.89
CA ALA A 167 -8.52 -23.74 -2.29
C ALA A 167 -9.27 -22.88 -1.26
N THR A 168 -8.53 -22.15 -0.42
CA THR A 168 -9.10 -21.22 0.57
C THR A 168 -9.89 -20.09 -0.09
N LEU A 169 -9.33 -19.47 -1.13
CA LEU A 169 -9.99 -18.37 -1.83
C LEU A 169 -11.18 -18.85 -2.65
N GLU A 170 -11.09 -20.02 -3.29
CA GLU A 170 -12.18 -20.68 -4.03
C GLU A 170 -13.37 -21.01 -3.12
N GLU A 171 -13.10 -21.52 -1.91
CA GLU A 171 -14.13 -21.73 -0.90
C GLU A 171 -14.82 -20.42 -0.52
N TYR A 172 -14.05 -19.34 -0.37
CA TYR A 172 -14.56 -18.03 -0.01
C TYR A 172 -15.40 -17.37 -1.11
N VAL A 173 -14.94 -17.40 -2.37
CA VAL A 173 -15.66 -16.79 -3.50
C VAL A 173 -16.78 -17.68 -4.05
N GLY A 174 -16.74 -18.99 -3.76
CA GLY A 174 -17.78 -19.95 -4.12
C GLY A 174 -17.64 -20.54 -5.53
N HIS A 175 -16.48 -20.38 -6.18
CA HIS A 175 -16.18 -20.98 -7.49
C HIS A 175 -14.68 -21.26 -7.64
N GLU A 176 -14.33 -22.09 -8.63
CA GLU A 176 -12.94 -22.36 -9.00
C GLU A 176 -12.29 -21.12 -9.64
N ILE A 177 -11.09 -20.78 -9.17
CA ILE A 177 -10.34 -19.61 -9.64
C ILE A 177 -9.42 -20.06 -10.77
N LYS A 178 -9.39 -19.30 -11.86
CA LYS A 178 -8.56 -19.65 -13.01
C LYS A 178 -7.07 -19.45 -12.67
N ARG A 179 -6.34 -20.57 -12.59
CA ARG A 179 -4.89 -20.57 -12.45
C ARG A 179 -4.25 -20.14 -13.78
N ALA A 180 -3.46 -19.06 -13.77
CA ALA A 180 -2.76 -18.52 -14.94
C ALA A 180 -1.45 -19.27 -15.24
#